data_AF-A0AAU4DQP0-F1
#
_entry.id   AF-A0AAU4DQP0-F1
#
_cell.length_a   1.000
_cell.length_b   1.000
_cell.length_c   1.000
_cell.angle_alpha   90.00
_cell.angle_beta   90.00
_cell.angle_gamma   90.00
#
_symmetry.space_group_name_H-M   'P 1'
#
loop_
_entity.id
_entity.type
_entity.pdbx_description
1 polymer ?
#
loop_
_entity_poly.entity_id
_entity_poly.type
_entity_poly.pdbx_seq_one_letter_code
_entity_poly.pdbx_strand_id
1 'polypeptide(L)'
;MSDPQQPPTTRAVRLIFEYEGDSVRLVSQQPVDTVVTGFDTPPEVRPGHFVEARDSGGKSLVRVPARGAFLESAEVFPEDHAEPITRVDVEARGAFTVIVPTPAAATQVAVVRVAPPAPGAEPALDGGVTGPLPGAAPRVDLGTFPLEAR
;
A
#
# COMPACT_ATOMS: atom_id res chain seq x y z
N MET A 1 35.93 3.27 21.93
CA MET A 1 35.12 2.20 21.31
C MET A 1 33.82 2.86 20.89
N SER A 2 33.63 3.05 19.58
CA SER A 2 32.43 3.72 19.06
C SER A 2 31.33 2.68 18.95
N ASP A 3 30.26 2.86 19.71
CA ASP A 3 29.05 2.03 19.66
C ASP A 3 28.43 2.20 18.26
N PRO A 4 28.09 1.12 17.52
CA PRO A 4 27.37 1.27 16.27
C PRO A 4 26.02 1.92 16.58
N GLN A 5 25.88 3.18 16.17
CA GLN A 5 24.69 3.98 16.40
C GLN A 5 23.49 3.30 15.73
N GLN A 6 22.68 2.61 16.53
CA GLN A 6 21.48 1.93 16.07
C GLN A 6 20.57 2.98 15.41
N PRO A 7 20.14 2.77 14.15
CA PRO A 7 19.33 3.77 13.46
C PRO A 7 18.05 4.01 14.27
N PRO A 8 17.55 5.26 14.34
CA PRO A 8 16.38 5.58 15.13
C PRO A 8 15.20 4.71 14.69
N THR A 9 14.61 3.96 15.63
CA THR A 9 13.41 3.16 15.37
C THR A 9 12.23 4.10 15.16
N THR A 10 11.79 4.25 13.91
CA THR A 10 10.53 4.94 13.60
C THR A 10 9.38 4.13 14.15
N ARG A 11 8.55 4.71 15.03
CA ARG A 11 7.33 4.07 15.53
C ARG A 11 6.48 3.58 14.36
N ALA A 12 5.95 2.37 14.45
CA ALA A 12 5.11 1.80 13.42
C ALA A 12 3.81 1.27 14.01
N VAL A 13 2.82 1.06 13.15
CA VAL A 13 1.54 0.45 13.51
C VAL A 13 1.28 -0.73 12.58
N ARG A 14 0.91 -1.87 13.16
CA ARG A 14 0.34 -3.00 12.43
C ARG A 14 -1.14 -2.73 12.23
N LEU A 15 -1.58 -2.74 10.98
CA LEU A 15 -2.95 -2.51 10.57
C LEU A 15 -3.48 -3.79 9.93
N ILE A 16 -4.70 -4.18 10.30
CA ILE A 16 -5.42 -5.26 9.63
C ILE A 16 -6.64 -4.63 8.98
N PHE A 17 -6.78 -4.85 7.68
CA PHE A 17 -7.92 -4.42 6.90
C PHE A 17 -8.70 -5.63 6.41
N GLU A 18 -10.02 -5.48 6.33
CA GLU A 18 -10.89 -6.37 5.56
C GLU A 18 -11.37 -5.64 4.30
N TYR A 19 -11.61 -6.39 3.23
CA TYR A 19 -12.12 -5.83 1.98
C TYR A 19 -13.13 -6.77 1.31
N GLU A 20 -14.04 -6.15 0.57
CA GLU A 20 -14.98 -6.77 -0.36
C GLU A 20 -15.14 -5.83 -1.58
N GLY A 21 -14.65 -6.27 -2.74
CA GLY A 21 -14.41 -5.39 -3.88
C GLY A 21 -13.52 -4.20 -3.49
N ASP A 22 -14.00 -3.00 -3.80
CA ASP A 22 -13.35 -1.73 -3.46
C ASP A 22 -13.69 -1.23 -2.05
N SER A 23 -14.59 -1.90 -1.32
CA SER A 23 -14.98 -1.50 0.03
C SER A 23 -13.94 -1.99 1.03
N VAL A 24 -13.42 -1.09 1.86
CA VAL A 24 -12.37 -1.40 2.84
C VAL A 24 -12.80 -1.00 4.25
N ARG A 25 -12.49 -1.86 5.22
CA ARG A 25 -12.67 -1.59 6.65
C ARG A 25 -11.36 -1.80 7.39
N LEU A 26 -10.97 -0.85 8.24
CA LEU A 26 -9.91 -1.05 9.22
C LEU A 26 -10.47 -1.80 10.43
N VAL A 27 -9.90 -2.97 10.76
CA VAL A 27 -10.42 -3.85 11.82
C VAL A 27 -9.50 -3.96 13.04
N SER A 28 -8.22 -3.61 12.89
CA SER A 28 -7.27 -3.58 14.00
C SER A 28 -6.16 -2.57 13.76
N GLN A 29 -5.80 -1.85 14.83
CA GLN A 29 -4.59 -1.06 14.93
C GLN A 29 -3.78 -1.56 16.13
N GLN A 30 -2.49 -1.81 15.93
CA GLN A 30 -1.60 -2.24 17.01
C GLN A 30 -0.25 -1.54 16.87
N PRO A 31 0.16 -0.67 17.83
CA PRO A 31 1.51 -0.12 17.86
C PRO A 31 2.57 -1.23 17.90
N VAL A 32 3.64 -1.08 17.15
CA VAL A 32 4.76 -2.02 17.09
C VAL A 32 6.10 -1.28 17.03
N ASP A 33 7.09 -1.82 17.74
CA ASP A 33 8.46 -1.33 17.73
C ASP A 33 9.30 -2.17 16.76
N THR A 34 9.24 -1.83 15.48
CA THR A 34 10.02 -2.51 14.43
C THR A 34 10.64 -1.53 13.45
N VAL A 35 11.79 -1.90 12.90
CA VAL A 35 12.34 -1.21 11.73
C VAL A 35 11.58 -1.71 10.50
N VAL A 36 10.85 -0.82 9.85
CA VAL A 36 10.34 -1.10 8.50
C VAL A 36 11.47 -0.78 7.53
N THR A 37 11.72 -1.62 6.53
CA THR A 37 12.76 -1.36 5.51
C THR A 37 12.12 -1.31 4.13
N GLY A 38 12.74 -0.60 3.18
CA GLY A 38 12.24 -0.53 1.80
C GLY A 38 11.00 0.34 1.57
N PHE A 39 10.71 1.27 2.48
CA PHE A 39 9.68 2.31 2.28
C PHE A 39 10.25 3.64 1.76
N ASP A 40 11.59 3.82 1.83
CA ASP A 40 12.31 5.03 1.39
C ASP A 40 12.65 5.02 -0.11
N THR A 41 12.30 3.97 -0.84
CA THR A 41 12.52 3.95 -2.30
C THR A 41 11.55 4.93 -2.95
N PRO A 42 12.03 5.91 -3.76
CA PRO A 42 11.15 6.81 -4.48
C PRO A 42 10.11 6.01 -5.26
N PRO A 43 8.82 6.31 -5.12
CA PRO A 43 7.81 5.61 -5.89
C PRO A 43 7.93 6.09 -7.33
N GLU A 44 8.74 5.42 -8.13
CA GLU A 44 8.31 5.14 -9.50
C GLU A 44 6.85 4.69 -9.38
N VAL A 45 5.95 5.33 -10.13
CA VAL A 45 4.49 5.15 -10.03
C VAL A 45 4.16 3.73 -10.49
N ARG A 46 4.45 2.74 -9.65
CA ARG A 46 4.15 1.33 -9.91
C ARG A 46 2.67 1.14 -9.62
N PRO A 47 1.91 0.56 -10.56
CA PRO A 47 0.53 0.22 -10.33
C PRO A 47 0.41 -0.74 -9.15
N GLY A 48 -0.69 -0.63 -8.40
CA GLY A 48 -0.98 -1.52 -7.29
C GLY A 48 -1.70 -0.83 -6.14
N HIS A 49 -1.77 -1.56 -5.02
CA HIS A 49 -2.41 -1.12 -3.79
C HIS A 49 -1.37 -0.71 -2.75
N PHE A 50 -1.66 0.38 -2.04
CA PHE A 50 -0.77 0.96 -1.06
C PHE A 50 -1.54 1.38 0.18
N VAL A 51 -0.86 1.40 1.32
CA VAL A 51 -1.31 2.10 2.52
C VAL A 51 -0.41 3.29 2.76
N GLU A 52 -1.01 4.46 2.91
CA GLU A 52 -0.30 5.70 3.17
C GLU A 52 -0.59 6.20 4.58
N ALA A 53 0.46 6.59 5.30
CA ALA A 53 0.31 7.42 6.49
C ALA A 53 0.23 8.89 6.05
N ARG A 54 -0.81 9.60 6.47
CA ARG A 54 -1.06 11.00 6.08
C ARG A 54 -1.15 11.91 7.29
N ASP A 55 -0.78 13.17 7.08
CA ASP A 55 -1.04 14.23 8.06
C ASP A 55 -2.53 14.65 8.07
N SER A 56 -2.86 15.61 8.94
CA SER A 56 -4.20 16.16 9.08
C SER A 56 -4.70 16.92 7.84
N GLY A 57 -3.79 17.33 6.95
CA GLY A 57 -4.10 17.95 5.67
C GLY A 57 -4.31 16.93 4.54
N GLY A 58 -4.17 15.63 4.83
CA GLY A 58 -4.27 14.56 3.82
C GLY A 58 -3.00 14.37 3.00
N LYS A 59 -1.88 15.03 3.35
CA LYS A 59 -0.62 14.84 2.64
C LYS A 59 0.00 13.50 3.02
N SER A 60 0.35 12.69 2.02
CA SER A 60 1.10 11.44 2.22
C SER A 60 2.49 11.74 2.79
N LEU A 61 2.77 11.17 3.96
CA LEU A 61 4.07 11.24 4.64
C LEU A 61 4.91 9.99 4.36
N VAL A 62 4.25 8.83 4.33
CA VAL A 62 4.87 7.52 4.07
C VAL A 62 3.91 6.68 3.24
N ARG A 63 4.43 5.84 2.35
CA ARG A 63 3.67 4.89 1.55
C ARG A 63 4.28 3.50 1.66
N VAL A 64 3.45 2.49 1.92
CA VAL A 64 3.85 1.09 2.02
C VAL A 64 2.99 0.25 1.05
N PRO A 65 3.57 -0.69 0.28
CA PRO A 65 2.79 -1.57 -0.59
C PRO A 65 1.91 -2.52 0.23
N ALA A 66 0.63 -2.61 -0.13
CA ALA A 66 -0.34 -3.55 0.45
C ALA A 66 -0.27 -4.90 -0.30
N ARG A 67 0.85 -5.62 -0.14
CA ARG A 67 1.08 -6.90 -0.83
C ARG A 67 0.01 -7.91 -0.43
N GLY A 68 -0.59 -8.59 -1.41
CA GLY A 68 -1.63 -9.59 -1.17
C GLY A 68 -3.01 -9.02 -0.84
N ALA A 69 -3.20 -7.69 -0.92
CA ALA A 69 -4.52 -7.09 -0.84
C ALA A 69 -5.24 -7.18 -2.21
N PHE A 70 -6.57 -7.25 -2.19
CA PHE A 70 -7.42 -7.25 -3.40
C PHE A 70 -7.06 -8.35 -4.40
N LEU A 71 -6.83 -9.57 -3.89
CA LEU A 71 -6.62 -10.73 -4.76
C LEU A 71 -7.93 -11.10 -5.46
N GLU A 72 -7.91 -11.08 -6.78
CA GLU A 72 -9.01 -11.46 -7.68
C GLU A 72 -8.81 -12.87 -8.29
N SER A 73 -7.77 -13.58 -7.85
CA SER A 73 -7.47 -14.93 -8.33
C SER A 73 -7.00 -15.81 -7.17
N ALA A 74 -7.58 -17.01 -7.09
CA ALA A 74 -7.22 -18.02 -6.11
C ALA A 74 -6.63 -19.25 -6.78
N GLU A 75 -5.65 -19.87 -6.11
CA GLU A 75 -5.14 -21.19 -6.47
C GLU A 75 -6.06 -22.25 -5.86
N VAL A 76 -6.56 -23.15 -6.70
CA VAL A 76 -7.49 -24.21 -6.31
C VAL A 76 -6.80 -25.54 -6.49
N PHE A 77 -6.88 -26.35 -5.43
CA PHE A 77 -6.40 -27.73 -5.39
C PHE A 77 -7.62 -28.62 -5.66
N PRO A 78 -7.69 -29.30 -6.81
CA PRO A 78 -8.78 -30.21 -7.10
C PRO A 78 -8.85 -31.35 -6.08
N GLU A 79 -10.05 -31.90 -5.87
CA GLU A 79 -10.24 -33.09 -5.01
C GLU A 79 -9.57 -34.33 -5.61
N ASP A 80 -9.57 -34.45 -6.94
CA ASP A 80 -8.76 -35.45 -7.63
C ASP A 80 -7.30 -34.99 -7.70
N HIS A 81 -6.46 -35.63 -6.90
CA HIS A 81 -5.02 -35.33 -6.83
C HIS A 81 -4.25 -35.68 -8.13
N ALA A 82 -4.88 -36.35 -9.11
CA ALA A 82 -4.31 -36.52 -10.44
C ALA A 82 -4.48 -35.27 -11.33
N GLU A 83 -5.41 -34.38 -10.99
CA GLU A 83 -5.63 -33.13 -11.72
C GLU A 83 -4.61 -32.06 -11.31
N PRO A 84 -4.20 -31.17 -12.25
CA PRO A 84 -3.26 -30.11 -11.94
C PRO A 84 -3.89 -29.04 -11.04
N ILE A 85 -3.05 -28.41 -10.22
CA ILE A 85 -3.41 -27.18 -9.50
C ILE A 85 -3.75 -26.09 -10.53
N THR A 86 -4.91 -25.47 -10.38
CA THR A 86 -5.40 -24.43 -11.30
C THR A 86 -5.57 -23.10 -10.58
N ARG A 87 -5.65 -22.01 -11.35
CA ARG A 87 -6.06 -20.70 -10.84
C ARG A 87 -7.43 -20.35 -11.40
N VAL A 88 -8.30 -19.84 -10.54
CA VAL A 88 -9.63 -19.37 -10.92
C VAL A 88 -9.78 -17.90 -10.51
N ASP A 89 -10.61 -17.18 -11.25
CA ASP A 89 -11.02 -15.84 -10.87
C ASP A 89 -12.00 -15.93 -9.68
N VAL A 90 -11.82 -15.05 -8.72
CA VAL A 90 -12.65 -14.96 -7.51
C VAL A 90 -13.02 -13.52 -7.24
N GLU A 91 -14.15 -13.31 -6.58
CA GLU A 91 -14.50 -11.99 -6.06
C GLU A 91 -13.42 -11.53 -5.06
N ALA A 92 -12.98 -10.27 -5.20
CA ALA A 92 -11.98 -9.69 -4.31
C ALA A 92 -12.55 -9.56 -2.89
N ARG A 93 -12.36 -10.57 -2.06
CA ARG A 93 -12.76 -10.56 -0.66
C ARG A 93 -11.68 -11.17 0.22
N GLY A 94 -11.38 -10.53 1.34
CA GLY A 94 -10.40 -11.06 2.28
C GLY A 94 -9.93 -10.05 3.30
N ALA A 95 -8.77 -10.33 3.89
CA ALA A 95 -8.10 -9.43 4.81
C ALA A 95 -6.61 -9.35 4.49
N PHE A 96 -6.00 -8.20 4.73
CA PHE A 96 -4.56 -8.04 4.60
C PHE A 96 -3.98 -7.29 5.79
N THR A 97 -2.72 -7.61 6.11
CA THR A 97 -1.97 -6.97 7.19
C THR A 97 -0.83 -6.16 6.62
N VAL A 98 -0.64 -4.96 7.14
CA VAL A 98 0.48 -4.09 6.78
C VAL A 98 1.07 -3.46 8.02
N ILE A 99 2.38 -3.26 8.03
CA ILE A 99 3.07 -2.46 9.04
C ILE A 99 3.46 -1.14 8.40
N VAL A 100 2.99 -0.04 8.97
CA VAL A 100 3.17 1.30 8.41
C VAL A 100 3.99 2.13 9.40
N PRO A 101 5.12 2.74 8.97
CA PRO A 101 5.79 3.75 9.76
C PRO A 101 4.85 4.92 10.03
N THR A 102 4.85 5.40 11.27
CA THR A 102 3.99 6.48 11.72
C THR A 102 4.86 7.66 12.19
N PRO A 103 5.27 8.57 11.28
CA PRO A 103 5.92 9.82 11.68
C PRO A 103 5.02 10.60 12.64
N ALA A 104 5.58 11.41 13.54
CA ALA A 104 4.79 12.13 14.56
C ALA A 104 3.63 12.96 13.98
N ALA A 105 3.78 13.46 12.75
CA ALA A 105 2.75 14.22 12.04
C ALA A 105 1.60 13.37 11.45
N ALA A 106 1.71 12.04 11.42
CA ALA A 106 0.67 11.19 10.83
C ALA A 106 -0.54 11.04 11.75
N THR A 107 -1.71 11.43 11.26
CA THR A 107 -2.99 11.40 12.00
C THR A 107 -3.98 10.40 11.43
N GLN A 108 -3.77 9.93 10.21
CA GLN A 108 -4.67 9.03 9.50
C GLN A 108 -3.91 8.12 8.55
N VAL A 109 -4.56 7.04 8.14
CA VAL A 109 -4.08 6.12 7.11
C VAL A 109 -5.09 6.01 5.99
N ALA A 110 -4.62 5.86 4.76
CA ALA A 110 -5.47 5.68 3.60
C ALA A 110 -5.04 4.46 2.78
N VAL A 111 -6.01 3.68 2.33
CA VAL A 111 -5.80 2.61 1.35
C VAL A 111 -6.02 3.20 -0.04
N VAL A 112 -5.03 3.05 -0.91
CA VAL A 112 -4.98 3.73 -2.21
C VAL A 112 -4.70 2.72 -3.31
N ARG A 113 -5.45 2.81 -4.41
CA ARG A 113 -5.14 2.12 -5.67
C ARG A 113 -4.49 3.10 -6.64
N VAL A 114 -3.39 2.68 -7.24
CA VAL A 114 -2.74 3.37 -8.36
C VAL A 114 -2.89 2.47 -9.59
N ALA A 115 -3.58 2.96 -10.61
CA ALA A 115 -3.80 2.20 -11.84
C ALA A 115 -2.53 2.11 -12.71
N PRO A 116 -2.47 1.17 -13.66
CA PRO A 116 -1.50 1.24 -14.75
C PRO A 116 -1.63 2.56 -15.55
N PRO A 117 -0.51 3.12 -16.05
CA PRO A 117 -0.60 4.16 -17.06
C PRO A 117 -1.37 3.60 -18.28
N ALA A 118 -2.14 4.47 -18.94
CA ALA A 118 -2.88 4.06 -20.13
C ALA A 118 -1.93 3.51 -21.20
N PRO A 119 -2.33 2.48 -21.97
CA PRO A 119 -1.53 1.99 -23.10
C PRO A 119 -1.20 3.15 -24.05
N GLY A 120 0.09 3.40 -24.28
CA GLY A 120 0.57 4.49 -25.15
C GLY A 120 0.99 5.78 -24.44
N ALA A 121 0.95 5.84 -23.11
CA ALA A 121 1.63 6.91 -22.36
C ALA A 121 3.15 6.66 -22.40
N GLU A 122 3.87 7.39 -23.26
CA GLU A 122 5.33 7.32 -23.29
C GLU A 122 5.91 7.86 -21.97
N PRO A 123 6.91 7.21 -21.37
CA PRO A 123 7.64 7.79 -20.26
C PRO A 123 8.31 9.08 -20.77
N ALA A 124 8.00 10.22 -20.14
CA ALA A 124 8.60 11.49 -20.50
C ALA A 124 10.12 11.40 -20.30
N LEU A 125 10.86 11.18 -21.38
CA LEU A 125 12.30 11.36 -21.43
C LEU A 125 12.56 12.86 -21.45
N ASP A 126 13.45 13.32 -20.57
CA ASP A 126 13.81 14.72 -20.34
C ASP A 126 13.87 15.57 -21.62
N GLY A 127 12.93 16.49 -21.74
CA GLY A 127 12.90 17.51 -22.78
C GLY A 127 11.94 18.62 -22.37
N GLY A 128 12.51 19.69 -21.81
CA GLY A 128 11.78 20.73 -21.08
C GLY A 128 10.52 21.24 -21.79
N VAL A 129 9.37 21.03 -21.14
CA VAL A 129 8.14 21.79 -21.39
C VAL A 129 7.49 22.05 -20.03
N THR A 130 7.40 23.33 -19.66
CA THR A 130 6.62 23.80 -18.51
C THR A 130 5.14 23.73 -18.83
N GLY A 131 4.54 22.57 -18.60
CA GLY A 131 3.09 22.34 -18.61
C GLY A 131 2.70 21.33 -17.53
N PRO A 132 1.43 21.25 -17.11
CA PRO A 132 0.99 20.27 -16.11
C PRO A 132 1.29 18.86 -16.62
N LEU A 133 2.09 18.09 -15.89
CA LEU A 133 2.46 16.70 -16.24
C LEU A 133 1.21 15.87 -16.60
N PRO A 134 1.01 15.51 -17.88
CA PRO A 134 0.02 14.50 -18.25
C PRO A 134 0.68 13.14 -18.00
N GLY A 135 0.15 12.34 -17.07
CA GLY A 135 0.66 10.98 -16.87
C GLY A 135 0.75 10.47 -15.44
N ALA A 136 0.27 11.21 -14.43
CA ALA A 136 0.06 10.60 -13.13
C ALA A 136 -1.02 9.51 -13.28
N ALA A 137 -0.64 8.25 -13.05
CA ALA A 137 -1.58 7.14 -13.03
C ALA A 137 -2.79 7.49 -12.15
N PRO A 138 -4.03 7.20 -12.62
CA PRO A 138 -5.21 7.53 -11.85
C PRO A 138 -5.12 6.85 -10.48
N ARG A 139 -5.26 7.67 -9.46
CA ARG A 139 -5.11 7.32 -8.06
C ARG A 139 -6.48 7.43 -7.40
N VAL A 140 -6.90 6.37 -6.74
CA VAL A 140 -8.21 6.28 -6.09
C VAL A 140 -8.00 5.92 -4.62
N ASP A 141 -8.60 6.71 -3.73
CA ASP A 141 -8.67 6.38 -2.31
C ASP A 141 -9.83 5.41 -2.08
N LEU A 142 -9.52 4.21 -1.58
CA LEU A 142 -10.49 3.15 -1.27
C LEU A 142 -11.04 3.27 0.15
N GLY A 143 -10.33 3.99 1.02
CA GLY A 143 -10.77 4.29 2.38
C GLY A 143 -9.73 5.11 3.13
N THR A 144 -10.19 5.96 4.05
CA THR A 144 -9.34 6.74 4.96
C THR A 144 -9.82 6.54 6.39
N PHE A 145 -8.89 6.28 7.31
CA PHE A 145 -9.17 5.87 8.67
C PHE A 145 -8.29 6.65 9.65
N PRO A 146 -8.84 7.15 10.77
CA PRO A 146 -8.04 7.82 11.78
C PRO A 146 -7.06 6.83 12.42
N LEU A 147 -5.83 7.27 12.66
CA LEU A 147 -4.91 6.54 13.53
C LEU A 147 -5.36 6.72 14.98
N GLU A 148 -5.41 5.62 15.74
CA GLU A 148 -5.66 5.70 17.17
C GLU A 148 -4.57 6.52 17.87
N ALA A 149 -4.97 7.24 18.92
CA ALA A 149 -4.05 8.07 19.70
C ALA A 149 -2.91 7.19 20.24
N ARG A 150 -1.69 7.63 19.98
CA ARG A 150 -0.45 6.89 20.22
C ARG A 150 0.04 6.99 21.65
#